data_AF-A0A318A4F2-F1
#
_entry.id   AF-A0A318A4F2-F1
#
_cell.length_a   1.000
_cell.length_b   1.000
_cell.length_c   1.000
_cell.angle_alpha   90.00
_cell.angle_beta   90.00
_cell.angle_gamma   90.00
#
_symmetry.space_group_name_H-M   'P 1'
#
loop_
_entity.id
_entity.type
_entity.pdbx_description
1 polymer ?
#
loop_
_entity_poly.entity_id
_entity_poly.type
_entity_poly.pdbx_seq_one_letter_code
_entity_poly.pdbx_strand_id
1 'polypeptide(L)'
;MSLEQWKRSKYAERINFSSSQFGRVVAVMVDSGSWHTLREIEEMIHAHYPDRDTQAAISARLREVSPSKHGLVKQKNLQVVNKKQVWRYRLVPAQTLWKVVEKIGVEV
;
A
#
# COMPACT_ATOMS: atom_id res chain seq x y z
N MET A 1 13.84 -3.89 1.22
CA MET A 1 13.06 -5.11 0.94
C MET A 1 12.24 -4.80 -0.30
N SER A 2 12.12 -5.70 -1.27
CA SER A 2 11.20 -5.56 -2.41
C SER A 2 9.78 -6.02 -2.03
N LEU A 3 8.77 -5.72 -2.85
CA LEU A 3 7.40 -6.20 -2.60
C LEU A 3 7.33 -7.74 -2.64
N GLU A 4 8.07 -8.37 -3.55
CA GLU A 4 8.18 -9.84 -3.61
C GLU A 4 8.82 -10.43 -2.36
N GLN A 5 9.84 -9.78 -1.81
CA GLN A 5 10.41 -10.18 -0.52
C GLN A 5 9.42 -9.95 0.64
N TRP A 6 8.63 -8.87 0.58
CA TRP A 6 7.60 -8.61 1.58
C TRP A 6 6.48 -9.66 1.55
N LYS A 7 6.03 -10.10 0.36
CA LYS A 7 5.02 -11.16 0.19
C LYS A 7 5.42 -12.48 0.85
N ARG A 8 6.74 -12.75 0.95
CA ARG A 8 7.32 -13.94 1.60
C ARG A 8 7.72 -13.72 3.06
N SER A 9 7.39 -12.56 3.64
CA SER A 9 7.80 -12.20 5.00
C SER A 9 6.71 -12.49 6.02
N LYS A 10 7.11 -12.60 7.30
CA LYS A 10 6.19 -12.70 8.46
C LYS A 10 5.14 -11.60 8.52
N TYR A 11 5.34 -10.47 7.84
CA TYR A 11 4.36 -9.39 7.80
C TYR A 11 3.16 -9.74 6.92
N ALA A 12 3.39 -10.37 5.77
CA ALA A 12 2.32 -10.79 4.88
C ALA A 12 1.48 -11.90 5.53
N GLU A 13 2.11 -12.85 6.22
CA GLU A 13 1.43 -13.93 6.96
C GLU A 13 0.45 -13.43 8.02
N ARG A 14 0.68 -12.23 8.58
CA ARG A 14 -0.17 -11.63 9.62
C ARG A 14 -1.37 -10.88 9.06
N ILE A 15 -1.49 -10.76 7.75
CA ILE A 15 -2.60 -10.06 7.10
C ILE A 15 -3.67 -11.08 6.71
N ASN A 16 -4.89 -10.85 7.19
CA ASN A 16 -6.05 -11.64 6.78
C ASN A 16 -6.52 -11.19 5.38
N PHE A 17 -5.97 -11.81 4.34
CA PHE A 17 -6.30 -11.52 2.94
C PHE A 17 -7.65 -12.07 2.47
N SER A 18 -8.19 -13.09 3.15
CA SER A 18 -9.38 -13.81 2.67
C SER A 18 -10.70 -13.15 3.07
N SER A 19 -10.76 -12.46 4.21
CA SER A 19 -12.04 -11.95 4.73
C SER A 19 -12.01 -10.53 5.28
N SER A 20 -10.84 -9.89 5.41
CA SER A 20 -10.78 -8.53 5.94
C SER A 20 -10.71 -7.47 4.84
N GLN A 21 -11.45 -6.36 5.02
CA GLN A 21 -11.37 -5.19 4.15
C GLN A 21 -9.93 -4.63 4.08
N PHE A 22 -9.21 -4.63 5.20
CA PHE A 22 -7.80 -4.24 5.21
C PHE A 22 -6.95 -5.14 4.32
N GLY A 23 -7.14 -6.46 4.43
CA GLY A 23 -6.43 -7.45 3.64
C GLY A 23 -6.67 -7.28 2.14
N ARG A 24 -7.92 -7.05 1.71
CA ARG A 24 -8.23 -6.80 0.30
C ARG A 24 -7.51 -5.58 -0.25
N VAL A 25 -7.54 -4.46 0.48
CA VAL A 25 -6.83 -3.23 0.10
C VAL A 25 -5.33 -3.50 -0.03
N VAL A 26 -4.73 -4.20 0.93
CA VAL A 26 -3.30 -4.51 0.87
C VAL A 26 -2.99 -5.46 -0.29
N ALA A 27 -3.80 -6.49 -0.51
CA ALA A 27 -3.59 -7.47 -1.58
C ALA A 27 -3.51 -6.80 -2.95
N VAL A 28 -4.54 -6.06 -3.33
CA VAL A 28 -4.61 -5.43 -4.66
C VAL A 28 -3.51 -4.38 -4.86
N MET A 29 -3.17 -3.63 -3.82
CA MET A 29 -2.15 -2.57 -3.92
C MET A 29 -0.72 -3.12 -3.94
N VAL A 30 -0.46 -4.20 -3.20
CA VAL A 30 0.84 -4.88 -3.23
C VAL A 30 1.03 -5.63 -4.54
N ASP A 31 -0.02 -6.28 -5.05
CA ASP A 31 0.05 -7.02 -6.30
C ASP A 31 0.31 -6.09 -7.50
N SER A 32 -0.45 -5.00 -7.59
CA SER A 32 -0.19 -4.00 -8.64
C SER A 32 1.12 -3.26 -8.44
N GLY A 33 1.51 -3.03 -7.18
CA GLY A 33 2.76 -2.35 -6.83
C GLY A 33 2.90 -0.98 -7.49
N SER A 34 1.83 -0.29 -7.86
CA SER A 34 1.83 0.94 -8.66
C SER A 34 1.01 2.06 -8.00
N TRP A 35 0.98 3.25 -8.62
CA TRP A 35 0.29 4.43 -8.10
C TRP A 35 -1.18 4.48 -8.54
N HIS A 36 -2.09 4.41 -7.58
CA HIS A 36 -3.53 4.38 -7.84
C HIS A 36 -4.30 5.43 -7.06
N THR A 37 -5.34 5.97 -7.67
CA THR A 37 -6.40 6.72 -7.00
C THR A 37 -7.26 5.78 -6.16
N LEU A 38 -8.05 6.32 -5.23
CA LEU A 38 -8.99 5.50 -4.45
C LEU A 38 -10.03 4.81 -5.34
N ARG A 39 -10.35 5.39 -6.51
CA ARG A 39 -11.29 4.79 -7.45
C ARG A 39 -10.71 3.60 -8.19
N GLU A 40 -9.50 3.74 -8.70
CA GLU A 40 -8.77 2.62 -9.32
C GLU A 40 -8.61 1.46 -8.33
N ILE A 41 -8.34 1.76 -7.04
CA ILE A 41 -8.27 0.72 -5.98
C ILE A 41 -9.65 0.06 -5.76
N GLU A 42 -10.73 0.83 -5.72
CA GLU A 42 -12.10 0.30 -5.59
C GLU A 42 -12.45 -0.64 -6.76
N GLU A 43 -12.13 -0.24 -7.99
CA GLU A 43 -12.33 -1.06 -9.19
C GLU A 43 -11.50 -2.35 -9.14
N MET A 44 -10.23 -2.27 -8.71
CA MET A 44 -9.38 -3.44 -8.51
C MET A 44 -9.98 -4.39 -7.46
N ILE A 45 -10.46 -3.90 -6.32
CA ILE A 45 -11.09 -4.74 -5.29
C ILE A 45 -12.32 -5.42 -5.88
N HIS A 46 -13.17 -4.69 -6.59
CA HIS A 46 -14.38 -5.25 -7.20
C HIS A 46 -14.07 -6.29 -8.30
N ALA A 47 -12.93 -6.18 -8.99
CA ALA A 47 -12.49 -7.17 -9.97
C ALA A 47 -12.00 -8.47 -9.32
N HIS A 48 -11.49 -8.42 -8.09
CA HIS A 48 -10.88 -9.57 -7.41
C HIS A 48 -11.74 -10.19 -6.30
N TYR A 49 -12.73 -9.45 -5.78
CA TYR A 49 -13.53 -9.85 -4.63
C TYR A 49 -15.02 -9.58 -4.87
N PRO A 50 -15.92 -10.40 -4.31
CA PRO A 50 -17.37 -10.16 -4.40
C PRO A 50 -17.81 -8.93 -3.58
N ASP A 51 -17.05 -8.59 -2.53
CA ASP A 51 -17.32 -7.43 -1.68
C ASP A 51 -16.92 -6.11 -2.35
N ARG A 52 -17.72 -5.07 -2.10
CA ARG A 52 -17.42 -3.71 -2.54
C ARG A 52 -16.92 -2.87 -1.38
N ASP A 53 -15.72 -2.34 -1.52
CA ASP A 53 -15.12 -1.43 -0.56
C ASP A 53 -15.21 0.02 -1.06
N THR A 54 -15.93 0.87 -0.33
CA THR A 54 -16.07 2.28 -0.71
C THR A 54 -14.73 3.02 -0.58
N GLN A 55 -14.53 4.07 -1.38
CA GLN A 55 -13.32 4.92 -1.29
C GLN A 55 -13.05 5.46 0.12
N ALA A 56 -14.09 5.78 0.89
CA ALA A 56 -13.94 6.22 2.27
C ALA A 56 -13.39 5.11 3.17
N ALA A 57 -13.88 3.88 3.00
CA ALA A 57 -13.40 2.73 3.76
C ALA A 57 -11.98 2.31 3.33
N ILE A 58 -11.67 2.32 2.03
CA ILE A 58 -10.31 2.13 1.49
C ILE A 58 -9.35 3.17 2.10
N SER A 59 -9.75 4.44 2.10
CA SER A 59 -8.96 5.52 2.69
C SER A 59 -8.70 5.30 4.19
N ALA A 60 -9.68 4.77 4.92
CA ALA A 60 -9.51 4.39 6.32
C ALA A 60 -8.48 3.26 6.49
N ARG A 61 -8.59 2.17 5.71
CA ARG A 61 -7.61 1.07 5.74
C ARG A 61 -6.20 1.52 5.38
N LEU A 62 -6.06 2.44 4.44
CA LEU A 62 -4.77 3.04 4.10
C LEU A 62 -4.14 3.87 5.23
N ARG A 63 -4.92 4.35 6.20
CA ARG A 63 -4.37 4.99 7.41
C ARG A 63 -3.91 3.98 8.45
N GLU A 64 -4.36 2.73 8.38
CA GLU A 64 -3.97 1.66 9.31
C GLU A 64 -2.62 1.03 8.95
N VAL A 65 -2.16 1.20 7.71
CA VAL A 65 -0.85 0.72 7.26
C VAL A 65 0.24 1.29 8.15
N SER A 66 1.11 0.41 8.65
CA SER A 66 2.09 0.72 9.68
C SER A 66 3.38 -0.06 9.40
N PRO A 67 4.56 0.59 9.40
CA PRO A 67 5.83 -0.08 9.17
C PRO A 67 6.09 -1.21 10.18
N SER A 68 5.77 -0.97 11.46
CA SER A 68 6.07 -1.91 12.54
C SER A 68 5.13 -3.12 12.55
N LYS A 69 3.84 -2.91 12.24
CA LYS A 69 2.84 -3.99 12.23
C LYS A 69 2.82 -4.76 10.91
N HIS A 70 2.93 -4.03 9.80
CA HIS A 70 2.64 -4.55 8.46
C HIS A 70 3.87 -4.58 7.55
N GLY A 71 5.02 -4.02 7.94
CA GLY A 71 6.21 -3.96 7.09
C GLY A 71 6.03 -3.12 5.82
N LEU A 72 4.96 -2.31 5.75
CA LEU A 72 4.60 -1.46 4.62
C LEU A 72 4.48 0.00 5.05
N VAL A 73 4.70 0.89 4.09
CA VAL A 73 4.50 2.33 4.19
C VAL A 73 3.55 2.75 3.08
N LYS A 74 2.55 3.56 3.44
CA LYS A 74 1.74 4.27 2.45
C LYS A 74 2.51 5.48 1.96
N GLN A 75 2.69 5.56 0.65
CA GLN A 75 3.10 6.79 -0.02
C GLN A 75 1.87 7.48 -0.64
N LYS A 76 1.89 8.81 -0.65
CA LYS A 76 0.88 9.65 -1.29
C LYS A 76 1.57 10.62 -2.24
N ASN A 77 1.01 10.83 -3.42
CA ASN A 77 1.48 11.79 -4.41
C ASN A 77 0.29 12.62 -4.88
N LEU A 78 0.43 13.95 -4.82
CA LEU A 78 -0.56 14.86 -5.37
C LEU A 78 -0.13 15.25 -6.78
N GLN A 79 -0.96 14.95 -7.76
CA GLN A 79 -0.72 15.27 -9.16
C GLN A 79 -1.83 16.18 -9.68
N VAL A 80 -1.48 17.08 -10.60
CA VAL A 80 -2.47 17.87 -11.33
C VAL A 80 -2.76 17.18 -12.65
N VAL A 81 -3.97 16.66 -12.82
CA VAL A 81 -4.44 16.00 -14.04
C VAL A 81 -5.65 16.78 -14.54
N ASN A 82 -5.63 17.24 -15.80
CA ASN A 82 -6.71 18.03 -16.39
C ASN A 82 -7.14 19.22 -15.52
N LYS A 83 -6.16 19.99 -15.00
CA LYS A 83 -6.35 21.13 -14.08
C LYS A 83 -7.00 20.77 -12.73
N LYS A 84 -7.14 19.49 -12.39
CA LYS A 84 -7.68 19.02 -11.11
C LYS A 84 -6.58 18.35 -10.29
N GLN A 85 -6.62 18.60 -8.99
CA GLN A 85 -5.77 17.95 -8.01
C GLN A 85 -6.26 16.53 -7.75
N VAL A 86 -5.39 15.54 -7.97
CA VAL A 86 -5.69 14.12 -7.82
C VAL A 86 -4.65 13.47 -6.92
N TRP A 87 -5.11 12.83 -5.84
CA TRP A 87 -4.26 12.04 -4.97
C TRP A 87 -4.11 10.61 -5.51
N ARG A 88 -2.86 10.18 -5.66
CA ARG A 88 -2.49 8.79 -5.91
C ARG A 88 -1.76 8.20 -4.70
N TYR A 89 -1.92 6.90 -4.51
CA TYR A 89 -1.40 6.14 -3.39
C TYR A 89 -0.66 4.90 -3.89
N ARG A 90 0.36 4.49 -3.14
CA ARG A 90 1.09 3.24 -3.35
C ARG A 90 1.53 2.68 -2.01
N LEU A 91 1.59 1.36 -1.91
CA LEU A 91 2.23 0.67 -0.79
C LEU A 91 3.63 0.24 -1.17
N VAL A 92 4.60 0.53 -0.30
CA VAL A 92 5.99 0.12 -0.47
C VAL A 92 6.50 -0.55 0.80
N PRO A 93 7.43 -1.50 0.71
CA PRO A 93 8.06 -2.09 1.89
C PRO A 93 8.73 -1.01 2.74
N ALA A 94 8.60 -1.13 4.05
CA ALA A 94 9.34 -0.31 4.99
C ALA A 94 10.85 -0.51 4.76
N GLN A 95 11.58 0.59 4.59
CA GLN A 95 13.03 0.55 4.54
C GLN A 95 13.56 0.52 5.96
N THR A 96 14.58 -0.32 6.20
CA THR A 96 15.35 -0.28 7.43
C THR A 96 16.16 1.01 7.50
N LEU A 97 16.36 1.54 8.71
CA LEU A 97 17.19 2.73 8.97
C LEU A 97 18.54 2.65 8.25
N TRP A 98 19.21 1.50 8.32
CA TRP A 98 20.49 1.24 7.63
C TRP A 98 20.45 1.48 6.12
N LYS A 99 19.38 1.08 5.44
CA LYS A 99 19.24 1.30 3.98
C LYS A 99 18.95 2.75 3.63
N VAL A 100 18.32 3.48 4.55
CA VAL A 100 18.14 4.93 4.40
C VAL A 100 19.49 5.62 4.58
N VAL A 101 20.26 5.24 5.61
CA VAL A 101 21.59 5.77 5.94
C VAL A 101 22.61 5.54 4.81
N GLU A 102 22.70 4.32 4.27
CA GLU A 102 23.51 4.01 3.07
C GLU A 102 23.12 4.89 1.88
N LYS A 103 21.81 5.12 1.67
CA LYS A 103 21.32 5.91 0.54
C LYS A 103 21.62 7.41 0.67
N ILE A 104 21.71 7.93 1.89
CA ILE A 104 22.05 9.33 2.16
C ILE A 104 23.57 9.56 2.30
N GLY A 105 24.38 8.51 2.19
CA GLY A 105 25.84 8.60 2.22
C GLY A 105 26.41 9.01 3.60
N VAL A 106 25.69 8.72 4.68
CA VAL A 106 26.19 8.96 6.04
C VAL A 106 26.94 7.71 6.49
N GLU A 107 28.27 7.78 6.55
CA GLU A 107 29.09 6.76 7.20
C GLU A 107 28.79 6.76 8.71
N VAL A 108 28.61 5.57 9.30
CA VAL A 108 28.30 5.38 10.73
C VAL A 108 29.53 4.82 11.43
#